data_AF-A0A9W8RR48-F1
#
_entry.id   AF-A0A9W8RR48-F1
#
_cell.length_a   1.000
_cell.length_b   1.000
_cell.length_c   1.000
_cell.angle_alpha   90.00
_cell.angle_beta   90.00
_cell.angle_gamma   90.00
#
_symmetry.space_group_name_H-M   'P 1'
#
loop_
_entity.id
_entity.type
_entity.pdbx_description
1 polymer ?
#
loop_
_entity_poly.entity_id
_entity_poly.type
_entity_poly.pdbx_seq_one_letter_code
_entity_poly.pdbx_strand_id
1 'polypeptide(L)'
;MADKSIATVDELGVKLASSLQVHSEACLKARRRLPKLVSLVNSTALTLRQIRELIEQNQHVYKQACLSDIDSLTVKCRKIYEGILILMARRTQSVSGGENITVMSVEKMEELFSCLANMSVWRTKSWNWLEPRLKICQQELKQIKFELVLRYLLGSIAQLQMQTLTRSPGAWENENSMRCFAENVAARRAKYYKYFEENRAALNVAPSSTSSASSSRASLDDVRSTSSRAT
;
A
#
# COMPACT_ATOMS: atom_id res chain seq x y z
N MET A 1 -9.05 -24.57 -1.16
CA MET A 1 -9.84 -23.31 -1.08
C MET A 1 -8.95 -22.07 -1.08
N ALA A 2 -7.83 -22.04 -0.34
CA ALA A 2 -6.84 -20.95 -0.36
C ALA A 2 -6.33 -20.58 -1.77
N ASP A 3 -6.03 -21.59 -2.59
CA ASP A 3 -5.44 -21.42 -3.93
C ASP A 3 -6.26 -20.52 -4.89
N LYS A 4 -7.56 -20.78 -5.00
CA LYS A 4 -8.49 -19.97 -5.81
C LYS A 4 -8.62 -18.52 -5.31
N SER A 5 -8.41 -18.29 -4.01
CA SER A 5 -8.41 -16.94 -3.44
C SER A 5 -7.12 -16.19 -3.74
N ILE A 6 -5.98 -16.86 -3.82
CA ILE A 6 -4.71 -16.22 -4.15
C ILE A 6 -4.70 -15.85 -5.64
N ALA A 7 -5.11 -16.78 -6.51
CA ALA A 7 -5.20 -16.57 -7.97
C ALA A 7 -6.06 -15.35 -8.36
N THR A 8 -7.21 -15.18 -7.71
CA THR A 8 -8.08 -14.03 -8.01
C THR A 8 -7.48 -12.70 -7.56
N VAL A 9 -6.66 -12.69 -6.51
CA VAL A 9 -6.06 -11.47 -5.95
C VAL A 9 -4.76 -11.08 -6.65
N ASP A 10 -3.93 -12.03 -7.10
CA ASP A 10 -2.76 -11.68 -7.91
C ASP A 10 -3.17 -11.16 -9.29
N GLU A 11 -4.16 -11.77 -9.94
CA GLU A 11 -4.74 -11.27 -11.19
C GLU A 11 -5.30 -9.86 -11.04
N LEU A 12 -6.07 -9.61 -9.97
CA LEU A 12 -6.55 -8.26 -9.64
C LEU A 12 -5.40 -7.26 -9.49
N GLY A 13 -4.35 -7.63 -8.77
CA GLY A 13 -3.17 -6.79 -8.59
C GLY A 13 -2.47 -6.45 -9.90
N VAL A 14 -2.30 -7.44 -10.80
CA VAL A 14 -1.71 -7.22 -12.14
C VAL A 14 -2.57 -6.31 -13.00
N LYS A 15 -3.90 -6.54 -13.00
CA LYS A 15 -4.85 -5.68 -13.74
C LYS A 15 -4.81 -4.25 -13.22
N LEU A 16 -4.85 -4.07 -11.90
CA LEU A 16 -4.73 -2.77 -11.25
C LEU A 16 -3.43 -2.05 -11.59
N ALA A 17 -2.29 -2.74 -11.46
CA ALA A 17 -1.00 -2.15 -11.79
C ALA A 17 -0.93 -1.69 -13.25
N SER A 18 -1.44 -2.50 -14.17
CA SER A 18 -1.52 -2.18 -15.60
C SER A 18 -2.39 -0.96 -15.88
N SER A 19 -3.60 -0.89 -15.30
CA SER A 19 -4.48 0.27 -15.46
C SER A 19 -3.88 1.56 -14.89
N LEU A 20 -3.24 1.47 -13.72
CA LEU A 20 -2.53 2.61 -13.11
C LEU A 20 -1.33 3.05 -13.95
N GLN A 21 -0.61 2.11 -14.56
CA GLN A 21 0.53 2.39 -15.44
C GLN A 21 0.07 3.17 -16.67
N VAL A 22 -0.97 2.69 -17.36
CA VAL A 22 -1.57 3.39 -18.52
C VAL A 22 -2.01 4.80 -18.13
N HIS A 23 -2.67 4.96 -16.99
CA HIS A 23 -3.06 6.29 -16.50
C HIS A 23 -1.84 7.18 -16.17
N SER A 24 -0.76 6.60 -15.66
CA SER A 24 0.48 7.32 -15.37
C SER A 24 1.17 7.84 -16.62
N GLU A 25 1.07 7.12 -17.73
CA GLU A 25 1.63 7.49 -19.03
C GLU A 25 0.78 8.57 -19.71
N ALA A 26 -0.54 8.48 -19.59
CA ALA A 26 -1.48 9.46 -20.16
C ALA A 26 -1.50 10.81 -19.43
N CYS A 27 -0.99 10.91 -18.19
CA CYS A 27 -1.06 12.12 -17.38
C CYS A 27 0.29 12.51 -16.72
N LEU A 28 0.82 13.68 -17.08
CA LEU A 28 2.10 14.22 -16.55
C LEU A 28 2.21 14.22 -15.02
N LYS A 29 1.12 14.54 -14.32
CA LYS A 29 1.09 14.55 -12.85
C LYS A 29 1.06 13.14 -12.26
N ALA A 30 0.33 12.22 -12.91
CA ALA A 30 0.28 10.82 -12.51
C ALA A 30 1.64 10.14 -12.72
N ARG A 31 2.35 10.47 -13.81
CA ARG A 31 3.69 9.97 -14.13
C ARG A 31 4.73 10.17 -13.02
N ARG A 32 4.59 11.23 -12.21
CA ARG A 32 5.50 11.50 -11.09
C ARG A 32 5.07 10.82 -9.78
N ARG A 33 3.78 10.51 -9.64
CA ARG A 33 3.16 10.13 -8.36
C ARG A 33 2.83 8.64 -8.26
N LEU A 34 2.42 8.02 -9.36
CA LEU A 34 1.97 6.62 -9.40
C LEU A 34 3.07 5.55 -9.54
N PRO A 35 4.27 5.78 -10.14
CA PRO A 35 5.19 4.67 -10.44
C PRO A 35 5.60 3.83 -9.23
N LYS A 36 5.78 4.47 -8.07
CA LYS A 36 6.10 3.75 -6.82
C LYS A 36 4.96 2.85 -6.36
N LEU A 37 3.71 3.30 -6.52
CA LEU A 37 2.53 2.52 -6.19
C LEU A 37 2.33 1.38 -7.20
N VAL A 38 2.46 1.65 -8.50
CA VAL A 38 2.39 0.63 -9.58
C VAL A 38 3.40 -0.48 -9.33
N SER A 39 4.67 -0.12 -9.13
CA SER A 39 5.74 -1.09 -8.84
C SER A 39 5.42 -1.92 -7.59
N LEU A 40 4.88 -1.30 -6.55
CA LEU A 40 4.52 -2.00 -5.32
C LEU A 40 3.36 -2.98 -5.51
N VAL A 41 2.27 -2.55 -6.17
CA VAL A 41 1.12 -3.41 -6.50
C VAL A 41 1.57 -4.58 -7.36
N ASN A 42 2.29 -4.32 -8.45
CA ASN A 42 2.74 -5.36 -9.36
C ASN A 42 3.66 -6.38 -8.66
N SER A 43 4.66 -5.89 -7.93
CA SER A 43 5.58 -6.80 -7.22
C SER A 43 4.91 -7.58 -6.09
N THR A 44 3.87 -7.03 -5.45
CA THR A 44 3.09 -7.77 -4.43
C THR A 44 2.23 -8.85 -5.07
N ALA A 45 1.60 -8.56 -6.22
CA ALA A 45 0.88 -9.56 -7.01
C ALA A 45 1.81 -10.71 -7.46
N LEU A 46 2.99 -10.38 -7.97
CA LEU A 46 3.99 -11.39 -8.33
C LEU A 46 4.39 -12.27 -7.13
N THR A 47 4.59 -11.70 -5.95
CA THR A 47 4.89 -12.51 -4.75
C THR A 47 3.73 -13.43 -4.38
N LEU A 48 2.47 -13.00 -4.49
CA LEU A 48 1.31 -13.87 -4.29
C LEU A 48 1.29 -15.04 -5.27
N ARG A 49 1.58 -14.77 -6.55
CA ARG A 49 1.72 -15.81 -7.58
C ARG A 49 2.81 -16.82 -7.24
N GLN A 50 3.99 -16.34 -6.85
CA GLN A 50 5.10 -17.21 -6.46
C GLN A 50 4.76 -18.08 -5.24
N ILE A 51 4.01 -17.56 -4.27
CA ILE A 51 3.52 -18.34 -3.14
C ILE A 51 2.53 -19.41 -3.61
N ARG A 52 1.61 -19.07 -4.51
CA ARG A 52 0.67 -20.02 -5.11
C ARG A 52 1.39 -21.15 -5.84
N GLU A 53 2.37 -20.81 -6.68
CA GLU A 53 3.20 -21.79 -7.39
C GLU A 53 3.91 -22.75 -6.41
N LEU A 54 4.43 -22.26 -5.27
CA LEU A 54 5.02 -23.12 -4.23
C LEU A 54 3.99 -24.07 -3.60
N ILE A 55 2.77 -23.59 -3.32
CA ILE A 55 1.68 -24.39 -2.76
C ILE A 55 1.24 -25.48 -3.76
N GLU A 56 1.10 -25.12 -5.04
CA GLU A 56 0.74 -26.03 -6.13
C GLU A 56 1.81 -27.11 -6.33
N GLN A 57 3.10 -26.74 -6.26
CA GLN A 57 4.21 -27.68 -6.42
C GLN A 57 4.32 -28.68 -5.26
N ASN A 58 4.07 -28.25 -4.03
CA ASN A 58 4.10 -29.15 -2.87
C ASN A 58 3.23 -28.62 -1.71
N GLN A 59 2.08 -29.26 -1.52
CA GLN A 59 1.10 -28.90 -0.49
C GLN A 59 1.62 -29.02 0.95
N HIS A 60 2.71 -29.76 1.17
CA HIS A 60 3.31 -29.95 2.49
C HIS A 60 4.38 -28.91 2.85
N VAL A 61 4.74 -28.00 1.93
CA VAL A 61 5.72 -26.94 2.19
C VAL A 61 5.26 -26.01 3.31
N TYR A 62 3.97 -25.72 3.36
CA TYR A 62 3.38 -24.85 4.37
C TYR A 62 2.52 -25.63 5.36
N LYS A 63 2.74 -25.38 6.64
CA LYS A 63 1.82 -25.82 7.69
C LYS A 63 0.51 -25.02 7.62
N GLN A 64 -0.58 -25.60 8.12
CA GLN A 64 -1.91 -24.98 8.13
C GLN A 64 -1.93 -23.56 8.73
N ALA A 65 -1.16 -23.32 9.80
CA ALA A 65 -1.05 -21.98 10.39
C ALA A 65 -0.46 -20.95 9.40
N CYS A 66 0.55 -21.34 8.61
CA CYS A 66 1.14 -20.47 7.60
C CYS A 66 0.18 -20.22 6.43
N LEU A 67 -0.58 -21.25 6.02
CA LEU A 67 -1.62 -21.10 5.00
C LEU A 67 -2.72 -20.11 5.46
N SER A 68 -3.17 -20.20 6.71
CA SER A 68 -4.12 -19.25 7.28
C SER A 68 -3.57 -17.82 7.34
N ASP A 69 -2.28 -17.67 7.66
CA ASP A 69 -1.61 -16.36 7.63
C ASP A 69 -1.56 -15.79 6.20
N ILE A 70 -1.20 -16.61 5.21
CA ILE A 70 -1.15 -16.23 3.79
C ILE A 70 -2.55 -15.82 3.31
N ASP A 71 -3.60 -16.56 3.67
CA ASP A 71 -4.98 -16.22 3.34
C ASP A 71 -5.38 -14.87 3.95
N SER A 72 -5.05 -14.63 5.22
CA SER A 72 -5.30 -13.34 5.89
C SER A 72 -4.59 -12.17 5.19
N LEU A 73 -3.32 -12.36 4.79
CA LEU A 73 -2.55 -11.37 4.05
C LEU A 73 -3.15 -11.13 2.66
N THR A 74 -3.61 -12.18 1.98
CA THR A 74 -4.26 -12.13 0.66
C THR A 74 -5.55 -11.33 0.72
N VAL A 75 -6.39 -11.55 1.73
CA VAL A 75 -7.62 -10.76 1.96
C VAL A 75 -7.28 -9.28 2.20
N LYS A 76 -6.23 -8.99 2.97
CA LYS A 76 -5.78 -7.60 3.18
C LYS A 76 -5.27 -6.96 1.88
N CYS A 77 -4.49 -7.68 1.07
CA CYS A 77 -4.07 -7.23 -0.26
C CYS A 77 -5.26 -6.85 -1.12
N ARG A 78 -6.27 -7.73 -1.19
CA ARG A 78 -7.49 -7.50 -1.96
C ARG A 78 -8.18 -6.19 -1.54
N LYS A 79 -8.39 -6.00 -0.24
CA LYS A 79 -9.02 -4.78 0.30
C LYS A 79 -8.25 -3.51 -0.08
N ILE A 80 -6.92 -3.57 -0.08
CA ILE A 80 -6.09 -2.42 -0.48
C ILE A 80 -6.17 -2.17 -1.99
N TYR A 81 -6.14 -3.22 -2.82
CA TYR A 81 -6.29 -3.09 -4.28
C TYR A 81 -7.65 -2.49 -4.64
N GLU A 82 -8.72 -3.00 -4.05
CA GLU A 82 -10.07 -2.45 -4.17
C GLU A 82 -10.12 -0.98 -3.69
N GLY A 83 -9.51 -0.68 -2.54
CA GLY A 83 -9.41 0.68 -2.02
C GLY A 83 -8.69 1.65 -2.96
N ILE A 84 -7.57 1.23 -3.56
CA ILE A 84 -6.85 2.02 -4.56
C ILE A 84 -7.73 2.25 -5.78
N LEU A 85 -8.37 1.20 -6.30
CA LEU A 85 -9.27 1.30 -7.46
C LEU A 85 -10.42 2.27 -7.19
N ILE A 86 -11.05 2.16 -6.03
CA ILE A 86 -12.11 3.07 -5.56
C ILE A 86 -11.58 4.50 -5.45
N LEU A 87 -10.41 4.72 -4.83
CA LEU A 87 -9.84 6.06 -4.66
C LEU A 87 -9.55 6.74 -6.00
N MET A 88 -9.11 5.95 -6.98
CA MET A 88 -8.92 6.43 -8.33
C MET A 88 -10.29 6.71 -8.98
N ALA A 89 -11.22 5.76 -8.99
CA ALA A 89 -12.51 5.91 -9.68
C ALA A 89 -13.50 6.90 -9.03
N ARG A 90 -13.48 7.12 -7.71
CA ARG A 90 -14.52 7.88 -6.98
C ARG A 90 -14.57 9.38 -7.25
N ARG A 91 -13.66 9.96 -8.01
CA ARG A 91 -13.78 11.38 -8.39
C ARG A 91 -14.46 11.61 -9.74
N THR A 92 -14.71 10.55 -10.51
CA THR A 92 -15.52 10.65 -11.74
C THR A 92 -17.02 10.52 -11.52
N GLN A 93 -17.45 10.01 -10.36
CA GLN A 93 -18.87 9.82 -10.07
C GLN A 93 -19.20 10.24 -8.64
N SER A 94 -20.29 10.99 -8.48
CA SER A 94 -21.04 11.10 -7.23
C SER A 94 -21.63 9.74 -6.88
N VAL A 95 -20.79 8.78 -6.46
CA VAL A 95 -21.27 7.49 -5.97
C VAL A 95 -21.81 7.73 -4.58
N SER A 96 -23.12 7.99 -4.50
CA SER A 96 -23.89 7.95 -3.26
C SER A 96 -23.76 6.57 -2.65
N GLY A 97 -23.46 6.51 -1.35
CA GLY A 97 -23.48 5.25 -0.60
C GLY A 97 -22.17 5.03 0.13
N GLY A 98 -22.17 5.43 1.40
CA GLY A 98 -21.32 4.82 2.41
C GLY A 98 -21.78 3.39 2.67
N GLU A 99 -21.60 2.51 1.69
CA GLU A 99 -21.73 1.08 1.93
C GLU A 99 -20.43 0.57 2.53
N ASN A 100 -20.60 -0.17 3.61
CA ASN A 100 -19.53 -0.86 4.33
C ASN A 100 -18.64 -1.63 3.36
N ILE A 101 -17.38 -1.81 3.75
CA ILE A 101 -16.32 -2.52 3.02
C ILE A 101 -16.62 -4.03 3.02
N THR A 102 -17.75 -4.42 2.44
CA THR A 102 -18.00 -5.78 1.96
C THR A 102 -17.28 -5.96 0.64
N VAL A 103 -16.80 -7.18 0.44
CA VAL A 103 -16.10 -7.63 -0.76
C VAL A 103 -16.81 -7.11 -2.00
N MET A 104 -16.09 -6.36 -2.85
CA MET A 104 -16.67 -5.78 -4.06
C MET A 104 -17.09 -6.88 -5.05
N SER A 105 -18.27 -6.74 -5.64
CA SER A 105 -18.71 -7.63 -6.71
C SER A 105 -17.83 -7.46 -7.96
N VAL A 106 -17.74 -8.49 -8.79
CA VAL A 106 -16.90 -8.46 -9.99
C VAL A 106 -17.42 -7.39 -10.97
N GLU A 107 -18.73 -7.23 -11.10
CA GLU A 107 -19.36 -6.25 -11.99
C GLU A 107 -19.00 -4.82 -11.58
N LYS A 108 -19.09 -4.52 -10.27
CA LYS A 108 -18.71 -3.20 -9.73
C LYS A 108 -17.22 -2.94 -9.92
N MET A 109 -16.39 -3.97 -9.81
CA MET A 109 -14.95 -3.85 -10.02
C MET A 109 -14.62 -3.54 -11.48
N GLU A 110 -15.25 -4.22 -12.44
CA GLU A 110 -15.12 -3.93 -13.87
C GLU A 110 -15.60 -2.52 -14.21
N GLU A 111 -16.72 -2.07 -13.63
CA GLU A 111 -17.21 -0.71 -13.81
C GLU A 111 -16.17 0.34 -13.36
N LEU A 112 -15.53 0.14 -12.20
CA LEU A 112 -14.48 1.04 -11.73
C LEU A 112 -13.24 1.01 -12.63
N PHE A 113 -12.89 -0.15 -13.19
CA PHE A 113 -11.81 -0.25 -14.19
C PHE A 113 -12.15 0.50 -15.47
N SER A 114 -13.38 0.38 -15.97
CA SER A 114 -13.85 1.15 -17.13
C SER A 114 -13.86 2.66 -16.83
N CYS A 115 -14.27 3.07 -15.63
CA CYS A 115 -14.18 4.46 -15.19
C CYS A 115 -12.73 4.97 -15.18
N LEU A 116 -11.79 4.13 -14.73
CA LEU A 116 -10.36 4.46 -14.71
C LEU A 116 -9.76 4.61 -16.12
N ALA A 117 -10.17 3.77 -17.06
CA ALA A 117 -9.75 3.85 -18.45
C ALA A 117 -10.25 5.13 -19.14
N ASN A 118 -11.49 5.55 -18.83
CA ASN A 118 -12.13 6.72 -19.44
C ASN A 118 -11.88 8.04 -18.70
N MET A 119 -10.98 8.04 -17.70
CA MET A 119 -10.77 9.21 -16.85
C MET A 119 -9.97 10.31 -17.54
N SER A 120 -10.52 11.54 -17.51
CA SER A 120 -9.81 12.74 -17.95
C SER A 120 -8.72 13.17 -16.97
N VAL A 121 -7.85 14.10 -17.39
CA VAL A 121 -6.72 14.59 -16.58
C VAL A 121 -7.21 15.24 -15.27
N TRP A 122 -6.68 14.76 -14.15
CA TRP A 122 -7.07 15.26 -12.82
C TRP A 122 -6.54 16.67 -12.54
N ARG A 123 -7.41 17.52 -11.99
CA ARG A 123 -7.04 18.85 -11.47
C ARG A 123 -6.05 18.73 -10.31
N THR A 124 -5.23 19.77 -10.09
CA THR A 124 -4.24 19.79 -9.00
C THR A 124 -4.87 19.58 -7.62
N LYS A 125 -6.02 20.22 -7.36
CA LYS A 125 -6.78 20.05 -6.11
C LYS A 125 -7.18 18.58 -5.87
N SER A 126 -7.42 17.83 -6.94
CA SER A 126 -7.75 16.40 -6.85
C SER A 126 -6.59 15.57 -6.38
N TRP A 127 -5.41 15.84 -6.92
CA TRP A 127 -4.20 15.17 -6.50
C TRP A 127 -3.80 15.47 -5.05
N ASN A 128 -3.97 16.72 -4.60
CA ASN A 128 -3.66 17.08 -3.21
C ASN A 128 -4.51 16.30 -2.19
N TRP A 129 -5.73 15.93 -2.58
CA TRP A 129 -6.61 15.07 -1.76
C TRP A 129 -6.26 13.58 -1.89
N LEU A 130 -5.92 13.12 -3.10
CA LEU A 130 -5.65 11.72 -3.41
C LEU A 130 -4.29 11.23 -2.90
N GLU A 131 -3.26 12.05 -3.10
CA GLU A 131 -1.87 11.68 -2.83
C GLU A 131 -1.63 11.22 -1.39
N PRO A 132 -2.16 11.89 -0.35
CA PRO A 132 -2.06 11.39 1.03
C PRO A 132 -2.74 10.02 1.22
N ARG A 133 -3.88 9.77 0.57
CA ARG A 133 -4.65 8.53 0.71
C ARG A 133 -3.97 7.36 0.01
N LEU A 134 -3.46 7.59 -1.20
CA LEU A 134 -2.66 6.60 -1.91
C LEU A 134 -1.36 6.29 -1.16
N LYS A 135 -0.78 7.27 -0.46
CA LYS A 135 0.40 7.04 0.39
C LYS A 135 0.09 6.10 1.56
N ILE A 136 -1.10 6.21 2.17
CA ILE A 136 -1.55 5.26 3.21
C ILE A 136 -1.68 3.86 2.61
N CYS A 137 -2.38 3.70 1.48
CA CYS A 137 -2.50 2.41 0.80
C CYS A 137 -1.13 1.83 0.43
N GLN A 138 -0.21 2.67 -0.06
CA GLN A 138 1.16 2.27 -0.37
C GLN A 138 1.90 1.78 0.88
N GLN A 139 1.70 2.43 2.02
CA GLN A 139 2.36 2.04 3.27
C GLN A 139 1.84 0.69 3.78
N GLU A 140 0.52 0.54 3.86
CA GLU A 140 -0.12 -0.71 4.29
C GLU A 140 0.23 -1.88 3.36
N LEU A 141 0.21 -1.64 2.03
CA LEU A 141 0.60 -2.65 1.05
C LEU A 141 2.07 -3.03 1.17
N LYS A 142 2.95 -2.07 1.46
CA LYS A 142 4.38 -2.34 1.68
C LYS A 142 4.59 -3.20 2.93
N GLN A 143 3.82 -2.96 3.98
CA GLN A 143 3.82 -3.80 5.18
C GLN A 143 3.41 -5.23 4.86
N ILE A 144 2.34 -5.43 4.09
CA ILE A 144 1.88 -6.76 3.67
C ILE A 144 2.90 -7.43 2.75
N LYS A 145 3.50 -6.69 1.82
CA LYS A 145 4.55 -7.21 0.93
C LYS A 145 5.72 -7.79 1.72
N PHE A 146 6.17 -7.12 2.78
CA PHE A 146 7.23 -7.68 3.63
C PHE A 146 6.86 -9.04 4.20
N GLU A 147 5.63 -9.18 4.71
CA GLU A 147 5.16 -10.46 5.27
C GLU A 147 5.07 -11.54 4.17
N LEU A 148 4.48 -11.21 3.03
CA LEU A 148 4.36 -12.15 1.92
C LEU A 148 5.72 -12.61 1.40
N VAL A 149 6.68 -11.69 1.23
CA VAL A 149 8.05 -12.06 0.80
C VAL A 149 8.72 -12.97 1.83
N LEU A 150 8.52 -12.73 3.13
CA LEU A 150 9.05 -13.63 4.16
C LEU A 150 8.42 -15.02 4.09
N ARG A 151 7.09 -15.12 3.90
CA ARG A 151 6.40 -16.41 3.73
C ARG A 151 6.93 -17.14 2.49
N TYR A 152 7.06 -16.44 1.37
CA TYR A 152 7.65 -16.98 0.13
C TYR A 152 9.05 -17.56 0.38
N LEU A 153 9.97 -16.77 0.97
CA LEU A 153 11.34 -17.21 1.20
C LEU A 153 11.43 -18.40 2.15
N LEU A 154 10.62 -18.41 3.22
CA LEU A 154 10.54 -19.55 4.13
C LEU A 154 10.00 -20.80 3.42
N GLY A 155 8.99 -20.65 2.57
CA GLY A 155 8.46 -21.74 1.75
C GLY A 155 9.49 -22.28 0.76
N SER A 156 10.22 -21.41 0.06
CA SER A 156 11.28 -21.82 -0.87
C SER A 156 12.41 -22.56 -0.15
N ILE A 157 12.85 -22.08 1.02
CA ILE A 157 13.85 -22.76 1.84
C ILE A 157 13.34 -24.13 2.29
N ALA A 158 12.10 -24.21 2.79
CA ALA A 158 11.51 -25.48 3.22
C ALA A 158 11.39 -26.47 2.06
N GLN A 159 10.96 -26.00 0.87
CA GLN A 159 10.87 -26.83 -0.32
C GLN A 159 12.24 -27.40 -0.71
N LEU A 160 13.30 -26.59 -0.70
CA LEU A 160 14.66 -27.08 -0.95
C LEU A 160 15.08 -28.14 0.07
N GLN A 161 14.82 -27.91 1.35
CA GLN A 161 15.17 -28.86 2.42
C GLN A 161 14.44 -30.19 2.27
N MET A 162 13.19 -30.16 1.80
CA MET A 162 12.38 -31.36 1.56
C MET A 162 12.84 -32.15 0.33
N GLN A 163 13.40 -31.49 -0.68
CA GLN A 163 13.86 -32.14 -1.92
C GLN A 163 15.23 -32.83 -1.76
N THR A 164 16.00 -32.52 -0.72
CA THR A 164 17.38 -33.01 -0.58
C THR A 164 17.46 -34.30 0.26
N LEU A 165 17.31 -35.46 -0.39
CA LEU A 165 17.90 -36.72 0.10
C LEU A 165 19.41 -36.80 -0.24
N THR A 166 19.79 -36.18 -1.36
CA THR A 166 21.18 -35.98 -1.81
C THR A 166 21.27 -34.55 -2.34
N ARG A 167 22.12 -33.71 -1.72
CA ARG A 167 22.26 -32.30 -2.14
C ARG A 167 22.97 -32.21 -3.48
N SER A 168 22.35 -31.56 -4.47
CA SER A 168 23.04 -31.20 -5.71
C SER A 168 24.11 -30.13 -5.43
N PRO A 169 25.22 -30.11 -6.18
CA PRO A 169 26.21 -29.02 -6.09
C PRO A 169 25.51 -27.66 -6.30
N GLY A 170 25.81 -26.66 -5.46
CA GLY A 170 25.17 -25.34 -5.51
C GLY A 170 23.86 -25.20 -4.71
N ALA A 171 23.26 -26.31 -4.25
CA ALA A 171 22.00 -26.26 -3.50
C ALA A 171 22.15 -25.53 -2.15
N TRP A 172 23.31 -25.70 -1.49
CA TRP A 172 23.58 -25.04 -0.22
C TRP A 172 23.79 -23.53 -0.39
N GLU A 173 24.53 -23.11 -1.41
CA GLU A 173 24.77 -21.70 -1.72
C GLU A 173 23.46 -20.98 -2.06
N ASN A 174 22.58 -21.63 -2.82
CA ASN A 174 21.25 -21.11 -3.14
C ASN A 174 20.38 -20.97 -1.90
N GLU A 175 20.35 -21.99 -1.04
CA GLU A 175 19.61 -21.97 0.22
C GLU A 175 20.16 -20.87 1.16
N ASN A 176 21.48 -20.77 1.28
CA ASN A 176 22.15 -19.76 2.09
C ASN A 176 21.85 -18.34 1.59
N SER A 177 21.86 -18.14 0.26
CA SER A 177 21.48 -16.86 -0.34
C SER A 177 20.04 -16.47 -0.01
N MET A 178 19.11 -17.44 -0.01
CA MET A 178 17.73 -17.20 0.40
C MET A 178 17.59 -16.89 1.89
N ARG A 179 18.37 -17.55 2.77
CA ARG A 179 18.42 -17.22 4.21
C ARG A 179 18.91 -15.79 4.44
N CYS A 180 20.04 -15.42 3.85
CA CYS A 180 20.58 -14.05 3.91
C CYS A 180 19.56 -13.03 3.38
N PHE A 181 18.83 -13.38 2.32
CA PHE A 181 17.79 -12.50 1.79
C PHE A 181 16.60 -12.37 2.77
N ALA A 182 16.15 -13.47 3.39
CA ALA A 182 15.09 -13.45 4.38
C ALA A 182 15.45 -12.60 5.61
N GLU A 183 16.68 -12.70 6.09
CA GLU A 183 17.21 -11.87 7.19
C GLU A 183 17.21 -10.38 6.82
N ASN A 184 17.67 -10.05 5.62
CA ASN A 184 17.64 -8.68 5.10
C ASN A 184 16.22 -8.13 4.99
N VAL A 185 15.27 -8.94 4.51
CA VAL A 185 13.85 -8.58 4.45
C VAL A 185 13.29 -8.36 5.86
N ALA A 186 13.62 -9.23 6.82
CA ALA A 186 13.17 -9.13 8.20
C ALA A 186 13.72 -7.85 8.89
N ALA A 187 15.00 -7.53 8.70
CA ALA A 187 15.60 -6.30 9.23
C ALA A 187 14.94 -5.05 8.63
N ARG A 188 14.68 -5.05 7.32
CA ARG A 188 13.97 -3.94 6.64
C ARG A 188 12.53 -3.81 7.12
N ARG A 189 11.83 -4.93 7.34
CA ARG A 189 10.48 -4.97 7.90
C ARG A 189 10.45 -4.34 9.29
N ALA A 190 11.34 -4.75 10.19
CA ALA A 190 11.39 -4.21 11.56
C ALA A 190 11.63 -2.70 11.57
N LYS A 191 12.61 -2.22 10.78
CA LYS A 191 12.87 -0.78 10.63
C LYS A 191 11.66 -0.04 10.06
N TYR A 192 10.99 -0.64 9.08
CA TYR A 192 9.82 -0.04 8.45
C TYR A 192 8.62 0.06 9.40
N TYR A 193 8.36 -0.98 10.20
CA TYR A 193 7.25 -1.00 11.15
C TYR A 193 7.46 0.03 12.26
N LYS A 194 8.67 0.11 12.82
CA LYS A 194 9.01 1.13 13.80
C LYS A 194 8.74 2.55 13.26
N TYR A 195 9.26 2.85 12.06
CA TYR A 195 9.00 4.13 11.39
C TYR A 195 7.50 4.37 11.13
N PHE A 196 6.76 3.33 10.73
CA PHE A 196 5.35 3.44 10.42
C PHE A 196 4.50 3.69 11.67
N GLU A 197 4.75 2.97 12.76
CA GLU A 197 4.07 3.14 14.04
C GLU A 197 4.26 4.56 14.59
N GLU A 198 5.50 5.06 14.57
CA GLU A 198 5.85 6.42 14.99
C GLU A 198 5.09 7.48 14.17
N ASN A 199 5.00 7.31 12.85
CA ASN A 199 4.31 8.28 11.98
C ASN A 199 2.79 8.13 11.98
N ARG A 200 2.25 6.92 12.21
CA ARG A 200 0.81 6.69 12.32
C ARG A 200 0.27 7.33 13.61
N ALA A 201 1.03 7.28 14.70
CA ALA A 201 0.71 8.02 15.92
C ALA A 201 0.63 9.54 15.64
N ALA A 202 1.59 10.10 14.90
CA ALA A 202 1.58 11.51 14.51
C ALA A 202 0.42 11.89 13.57
N LEU A 203 -0.03 10.99 12.68
CA LEU A 203 -1.18 11.23 11.80
C LEU A 203 -2.53 11.19 12.54
N ASN A 204 -2.64 10.42 13.62
CA ASN A 204 -3.85 10.30 14.42
C ASN A 204 -4.00 11.44 15.45
N VAL A 205 -2.92 12.19 15.73
CA VAL A 205 -3.00 13.48 16.42
C VAL A 205 -3.46 14.51 15.38
N ALA A 206 -4.77 14.58 15.16
CA ALA A 206 -5.35 15.71 14.44
C ALA A 206 -4.93 17.02 15.13
N PRO A 207 -4.71 18.13 14.40
CA PRO A 207 -4.64 19.43 15.03
C PRO A 207 -5.99 19.64 15.72
N SER A 208 -5.99 19.67 17.06
CA SER A 208 -7.13 20.14 17.81
C SER A 208 -7.54 21.48 17.24
N SER A 209 -8.81 21.57 16.84
CA SER A 209 -9.49 22.80 16.54
C SER A 209 -9.28 23.82 17.66
N THR A 210 -8.32 24.71 17.49
CA THR A 210 -8.23 25.97 18.23
C THR A 210 -8.18 27.11 17.23
N SER A 211 -9.31 27.31 16.55
CA SER A 211 -9.73 28.60 16.04
C SER A 211 -10.84 29.11 16.96
N SER A 212 -10.47 29.81 18.04
CA SER A 212 -11.27 30.89 18.68
C SER A 212 -10.63 31.32 20.01
N ALA A 213 -9.72 32.29 19.93
CA ALA A 213 -9.53 33.28 20.97
C ALA A 213 -9.06 34.58 20.29
N SER A 214 -10.02 35.29 19.70
CA SER A 214 -9.92 36.72 19.42
C SER A 214 -9.90 37.51 20.73
N SER A 215 -9.23 38.67 20.72
CA SER A 215 -9.11 39.72 21.78
C SER A 215 -7.73 39.66 22.48
N SER A 216 -6.85 40.66 22.49
CA SER A 216 -6.91 42.08 22.09
C SER A 216 -5.48 42.67 22.12
N ARG A 217 -5.18 43.57 21.19
CA ARG A 217 -4.29 44.78 21.29
C ARG A 217 -3.98 45.26 19.86
N ALA A 218 -4.82 46.12 19.25
CA ALA A 218 -4.74 47.59 19.34
C ALA A 218 -3.31 48.09 19.05
N SER A 219 -3.02 48.37 17.77
CA SER A 219 -3.03 49.72 17.18
C SER A 219 -1.83 50.55 17.66
N LEU A 220 -0.80 50.58 16.82
CA LEU A 220 0.32 51.51 16.85
C LEU A 220 0.00 52.59 15.82
N ASP A 221 -0.44 53.76 16.29
CA ASP A 221 -0.32 55.04 15.57
C ASP A 221 -0.20 56.17 16.60
N ASP A 222 1.03 56.67 16.72
CA ASP A 222 1.45 58.08 16.68
C ASP A 222 0.54 59.17 17.28
N VAL A 223 0.88 59.69 18.48
CA VAL A 223 0.60 61.10 18.85
C VAL A 223 1.72 61.67 19.74
N ARG A 224 2.46 62.60 19.14
CA ARG A 224 3.34 63.62 19.73
C ARG A 224 2.60 64.50 20.74
N SER A 225 3.15 64.74 21.93
CA SER A 225 2.91 65.98 22.67
C SER A 225 4.03 66.35 23.64
N THR A 226 4.47 67.57 23.43
CA THR A 226 5.39 68.42 24.18
C THR A 226 4.96 68.65 25.63
N SER A 227 5.94 68.73 26.54
CA SER A 227 5.79 69.51 27.78
C SER A 227 7.08 70.28 28.05
N SER A 228 6.97 71.59 27.94
CA SER A 228 7.87 72.56 28.55
C SER A 228 7.92 72.39 30.07
N ARG A 229 9.06 72.66 30.70
CA ARG A 229 9.08 73.10 32.09
C ARG A 229 10.13 74.20 32.25
N ALA A 230 9.62 75.37 32.58
CA ALA A 230 10.37 76.51 33.06
C ALA A 230 10.83 76.26 34.51
N THR A 231 12.08 76.64 34.78
CA THR A 231 12.55 77.51 35.88
C THR A 231 14.01 77.81 35.63
#